data_AF-A0A0K6FNX0-F1
#
_entry.id   AF-A0A0K6FNX0-F1
#
_cell.length_a   1.000
_cell.length_b   1.000
_cell.length_c   1.000
_cell.angle_alpha   90.00
_cell.angle_beta   90.00
_cell.angle_gamma   90.00
#
_symmetry.space_group_name_H-M   'P 1'
#
loop_
_entity.id
_entity.type
_entity.pdbx_description
1 polymer ?
#
loop_
_entity_poly.entity_id
_entity_poly.type
_entity_poly.pdbx_seq_one_letter_code
_entity_poly.pdbx_strand_id
1 'polypeptide(L)'
;MSVEATFHLWGMLPSNLVPPAKRILQFTTSFLDPTTKHFDWDAYIFRIRQHPTPDLVLDKHELDTLAPQTNTIKSLADEISNIIKRFARVSLSIDETARRLVEVLTSLKDAQEAGISLYEVDGTGSVVTYRIFLAIPHPEIMNNIRAVVITVKSRANFAEESTWLSLEATTNHSFSASVDMAMLSATEEFVNPN
;
A
#
# COMPACT_ATOMS: atom_id res chain seq x y z
N MET A 1 -19.13 9.97 -12.78
CA MET A 1 -18.11 8.90 -12.84
C MET A 1 -17.55 8.75 -11.45
N SER A 2 -17.90 7.70 -10.70
CA SER A 2 -17.30 7.45 -9.39
C SER A 2 -15.86 7.03 -9.60
N VAL A 3 -14.94 7.68 -8.90
CA VAL A 3 -13.53 7.33 -8.91
C VAL A 3 -13.41 5.98 -8.19
N GLU A 4 -13.14 4.92 -8.96
CA GLU A 4 -12.84 3.57 -8.48
C GLU A 4 -11.67 3.59 -7.49
N ALA A 5 -11.75 2.76 -6.44
CA ALA A 5 -10.83 2.80 -5.33
C ALA A 5 -9.40 2.44 -5.77
N THR A 6 -8.53 3.44 -5.87
CA THR A 6 -7.14 3.25 -6.34
C THR A 6 -6.20 2.67 -5.27
N PHE A 7 -6.58 2.79 -4.00
CA PHE A 7 -5.85 2.28 -2.84
C PHE A 7 -6.85 1.66 -1.86
N HIS A 8 -6.48 0.56 -1.21
CA HIS A 8 -7.24 0.05 -0.08
C HIS A 8 -7.00 0.93 1.13
N LEU A 9 -8.08 1.48 1.70
CA LEU A 9 -8.00 2.36 2.86
C LEU A 9 -7.94 1.56 4.15
N TRP A 10 -6.84 1.72 4.89
CA TRP A 10 -6.63 1.12 6.20
C TRP A 10 -6.53 2.18 7.29
N GLY A 11 -6.78 1.76 8.53
CA GLY A 11 -6.74 2.62 9.71
C GLY A 11 -8.10 3.20 10.10
N MET A 12 -8.09 4.02 11.14
CA MET A 12 -9.28 4.63 11.72
C MET A 12 -8.90 6.01 12.22
N LEU A 13 -9.67 7.02 11.82
CA LEU A 13 -9.45 8.42 12.18
C LEU A 13 -10.67 8.98 12.90
N PRO A 14 -10.48 9.92 13.85
CA PRO A 14 -11.59 10.73 14.35
C PRO A 14 -12.17 11.58 13.20
N SER A 15 -13.43 11.97 13.34
CA SER A 15 -14.21 12.60 12.27
C SER A 15 -13.57 13.88 11.71
N ASN A 16 -12.89 14.66 12.54
CA ASN A 16 -12.21 15.88 12.11
C ASN A 16 -10.99 15.61 11.20
N LEU A 17 -10.36 14.44 11.31
CA LEU A 17 -9.20 14.07 10.51
C LEU A 17 -9.54 13.32 9.22
N VAL A 18 -10.78 12.90 9.04
CA VAL A 18 -11.22 12.20 7.80
C VAL A 18 -11.10 13.11 6.56
N PRO A 19 -11.57 14.37 6.56
CA PRO A 19 -11.42 15.24 5.39
C PRO A 19 -9.97 15.48 4.95
N PRO A 20 -9.01 15.85 5.83
CA PRO A 20 -7.62 16.01 5.42
C PRO A 20 -7.00 14.70 4.91
N ALA A 21 -7.31 13.54 5.52
CA ALA A 21 -6.85 12.25 5.01
C ALA A 21 -7.33 11.95 3.58
N LYS A 22 -8.57 12.34 3.24
CA LYS A 22 -9.09 12.23 1.86
C LYS A 22 -8.33 13.12 0.88
N ARG A 23 -7.92 14.32 1.29
CA ARG A 23 -7.10 15.22 0.45
C ARG A 23 -5.72 14.64 0.19
N ILE A 24 -5.09 14.05 1.22
CA ILE A 24 -3.81 13.36 1.09
C ILE A 24 -3.97 12.18 0.12
N LEU A 25 -5.01 11.36 0.28
CA LEU A 25 -5.30 10.27 -0.65
C LEU A 25 -5.49 10.79 -2.08
N GLN A 26 -6.25 11.86 -2.29
CA GLN A 26 -6.43 12.47 -3.63
C GLN A 26 -5.10 12.91 -4.24
N PHE A 27 -4.26 13.59 -3.45
CA PHE A 27 -2.90 13.95 -3.84
C PHE A 27 -2.10 12.71 -4.21
N THR A 28 -2.05 11.68 -3.36
CA THR A 28 -1.38 10.40 -3.63
C THR A 28 -1.91 9.77 -4.92
N THR A 29 -3.22 9.67 -5.13
CA THR A 29 -3.81 9.03 -6.31
C THR A 29 -3.46 9.73 -7.62
N SER A 30 -3.08 11.01 -7.60
CA SER A 30 -2.67 11.74 -8.81
C SER A 30 -1.33 11.26 -9.40
N PHE A 31 -0.55 10.50 -8.63
CA PHE A 31 0.69 9.85 -9.07
C PHE A 31 0.48 8.42 -9.58
N LEU A 32 -0.78 7.98 -9.65
CA LEU A 32 -1.11 6.76 -10.35
C LEU A 32 -1.38 7.06 -11.82
N ASP A 33 -0.66 6.38 -12.70
CA ASP A 33 -0.95 6.42 -14.13
C ASP A 33 -2.36 5.84 -14.38
N PRO A 34 -3.28 6.60 -15.01
CA PRO A 34 -4.65 6.15 -15.24
C PRO A 34 -4.75 4.98 -16.23
N THR A 35 -3.73 4.79 -17.08
CA THR A 35 -3.62 3.77 -18.11
C THR A 35 -2.90 2.53 -17.59
N THR A 36 -1.67 2.70 -17.10
CA THR A 36 -0.83 1.56 -16.67
C THR A 36 -1.13 1.13 -15.24
N LYS A 37 -1.82 1.97 -14.45
CA LYS A 37 -2.08 1.77 -13.02
C LYS A 37 -0.81 1.62 -12.18
N HIS A 38 0.34 2.00 -12.71
CA HIS A 38 1.57 2.09 -11.93
C HIS A 38 1.58 3.36 -11.08
N PHE A 39 2.10 3.23 -9.87
CA PHE A 39 2.33 4.35 -8.98
C PHE A 39 3.75 4.89 -9.20
N ASP A 40 3.86 6.17 -9.55
CA ASP A 40 5.15 6.84 -9.76
C ASP A 40 5.73 7.33 -8.43
N TRP A 41 6.49 6.45 -7.79
CA TRP A 41 7.17 6.73 -6.53
C TRP A 41 8.14 7.89 -6.62
N ASP A 42 8.90 7.99 -7.71
CA ASP A 42 9.92 9.03 -7.87
C ASP A 42 9.27 10.41 -7.97
N ALA A 43 8.24 10.56 -8.81
CA ALA A 43 7.49 11.81 -8.92
C ALA A 43 6.77 12.15 -7.60
N TYR A 44 6.20 11.15 -6.91
CA TYR A 44 5.51 11.35 -5.64
C TYR A 44 6.44 11.90 -4.55
N ILE A 45 7.58 11.24 -4.33
CA ILE A 45 8.58 11.63 -3.34
C ILE A 45 9.21 12.97 -3.72
N PHE A 46 9.51 13.17 -5.00
CA PHE A 46 10.05 14.43 -5.49
C PHE A 46 9.09 15.59 -5.23
N ARG A 47 7.79 15.43 -5.53
CA ARG A 47 6.80 16.48 -5.31
C ARG A 47 6.74 16.91 -3.85
N ILE A 48 6.69 15.95 -2.91
CA ILE A 48 6.62 16.25 -1.48
C ILE A 48 7.89 16.95 -0.99
N ARG A 49 9.07 16.48 -1.42
CA ARG A 49 10.36 17.08 -1.01
C ARG A 49 10.58 18.48 -1.57
N GLN A 50 10.14 18.75 -2.81
CA GLN A 50 10.36 20.04 -3.48
C GLN A 50 9.33 21.10 -3.09
N HIS A 51 8.18 20.69 -2.55
CA HIS A 51 7.12 21.58 -2.09
C HIS A 51 6.80 21.31 -0.62
N PRO A 52 7.78 21.49 0.30
CA PRO A 52 7.54 21.28 1.71
C PRO A 52 6.52 22.31 2.19
N THR A 53 5.28 21.88 2.38
CA THR A 53 4.28 22.63 3.12
C THR A 53 4.44 22.30 4.60
N PRO A 54 4.17 23.23 5.53
CA PRO A 54 4.09 22.89 6.95
C PRO A 54 3.02 21.81 7.22
N ASP A 55 2.09 21.63 6.27
CA ASP A 55 0.91 20.78 6.39
C ASP A 55 1.08 19.36 5.82
N LEU A 56 2.20 19.06 5.14
CA LEU A 56 2.53 17.74 4.64
C LEU A 56 4.05 17.57 4.56
N VAL A 57 4.56 16.65 5.37
CA VAL A 57 5.99 16.34 5.47
C VAL A 57 6.20 14.86 5.17
N LEU A 58 7.24 14.56 4.38
CA LEU A 58 7.74 13.20 4.22
C LEU A 58 8.68 12.88 5.38
N ASP A 59 8.22 12.06 6.32
CA ASP A 59 9.03 11.64 7.46
C ASP A 59 10.06 10.58 7.04
N LYS A 60 9.63 9.65 6.17
CA LYS A 60 10.43 8.48 5.80
C LYS A 60 9.98 7.90 4.47
N HIS A 61 10.92 7.40 3.67
CA HIS A 61 10.66 6.59 2.47
C HIS A 61 11.65 5.43 2.45
N GLU A 62 11.16 4.20 2.32
CA GLU A 62 11.99 2.98 2.24
C GLU A 62 11.38 1.96 1.29
N LEU A 63 12.27 1.25 0.60
CA LEU A 63 11.97 0.04 -0.15
C LEU A 63 12.59 -1.16 0.59
N ASP A 64 11.77 -2.15 0.92
CA ASP A 64 12.22 -3.43 1.48
C ASP A 64 11.91 -4.55 0.48
N THR A 65 12.73 -5.61 0.47
CA THR A 65 12.62 -6.71 -0.49
C THR A 65 12.76 -8.06 0.20
N LEU A 66 11.83 -8.96 -0.10
CA LEU A 66 11.86 -10.36 0.28
C LEU A 66 12.38 -11.18 -0.91
N ALA A 67 13.49 -11.87 -0.70
CA ALA A 67 14.08 -12.76 -1.70
C ALA A 67 13.12 -13.92 -2.03
N PRO A 68 13.23 -14.53 -3.24
CA PRO A 68 12.42 -15.69 -3.61
C PRO A 68 12.57 -16.84 -2.62
N GLN A 69 11.46 -17.28 -2.04
CA GLN A 69 11.39 -18.44 -1.15
C GLN A 69 10.12 -19.25 -1.44
N THR A 70 10.22 -20.56 -1.30
CA THR A 70 9.03 -21.43 -1.36
C THR A 70 8.33 -21.39 -0.01
N ASN A 71 7.18 -20.72 0.05
CA ASN A 71 6.42 -20.52 1.27
C ASN A 71 4.91 -20.38 0.97
N THR A 72 4.12 -20.35 2.04
CA THR A 72 2.66 -20.15 1.94
C THR A 72 2.32 -18.67 1.77
N ILE A 73 1.15 -18.37 1.20
CA ILE A 73 0.62 -16.99 1.17
C ILE A 73 0.52 -16.40 2.58
N LYS A 74 0.14 -17.21 3.57
CA LYS A 74 0.14 -16.78 4.98
C LYS A 74 1.53 -16.34 5.45
N SER A 75 2.57 -17.14 5.19
CA SER A 75 3.94 -16.79 5.57
C SER A 75 4.43 -15.53 4.87
N LEU A 76 4.14 -15.37 3.58
CA LEU A 76 4.45 -14.15 2.84
C LEU A 76 3.75 -12.92 3.43
N ALA A 77 2.46 -13.05 3.74
CA ALA A 77 1.67 -12.00 4.38
C ALA A 77 2.20 -11.64 5.78
N ASP A 78 2.64 -12.61 6.57
CA ASP A 78 3.26 -12.39 7.89
C ASP A 78 4.56 -11.59 7.76
N GLU A 79 5.42 -11.91 6.79
CA GLU A 79 6.67 -11.17 6.54
C GLU A 79 6.43 -9.73 6.09
N ILE A 80 5.52 -9.51 5.13
CA ILE A 80 5.13 -8.17 4.66
C ILE A 80 4.50 -7.36 5.81
N SER A 81 3.64 -8.00 6.62
CA SER A 81 3.03 -7.40 7.81
C SER A 81 4.08 -6.92 8.81
N ASN A 82 5.14 -7.70 9.02
CA ASN A 82 6.26 -7.31 9.87
C ASN A 82 7.06 -6.12 9.31
N ILE A 83 7.28 -6.07 7.99
CA ILE A 83 7.92 -4.93 7.32
C ILE A 83 7.09 -3.65 7.56
N ILE A 84 5.80 -3.69 7.23
CA ILE A 84 4.90 -2.53 7.33
C ILE A 84 4.86 -1.98 8.77
N LYS A 85 4.83 -2.85 9.78
CA LYS A 85 4.77 -2.42 11.18
C LYS A 85 6.04 -1.78 11.67
N ARG A 86 7.21 -2.37 11.34
CA ARG A 86 8.50 -1.76 11.66
C ARG A 86 8.61 -0.37 11.04
N PHE A 87 8.15 -0.23 9.80
CA PHE A 87 8.15 1.04 9.10
C PHE A 87 7.18 2.06 9.72
N ALA A 88 5.92 1.68 9.92
CA ALA A 88 4.86 2.60 10.36
C ALA A 88 5.00 3.07 11.82
N ARG A 89 5.86 2.41 12.62
CA ARG A 89 6.13 2.71 14.05
C ARG A 89 4.86 2.81 14.89
N VAL A 90 3.88 1.97 14.59
CA VAL A 90 2.57 1.96 15.25
C VAL A 90 2.27 0.57 15.78
N SER A 91 1.57 0.52 16.91
CA SER A 91 1.02 -0.71 17.47
C SER A 91 -0.19 -1.17 16.66
N LEU A 92 -0.01 -1.40 15.35
CA LEU A 92 -0.96 -2.19 14.59
C LEU A 92 -0.84 -3.64 15.09
N SER A 93 -1.97 -4.31 15.30
CA SER A 93 -1.95 -5.73 15.65
C SER A 93 -1.22 -6.53 14.54
N ILE A 94 -0.10 -7.17 14.93
CA ILE A 94 0.28 -8.54 14.52
C ILE A 94 -0.63 -9.16 13.47
N ASP A 95 -1.68 -9.72 14.04
CA ASP A 95 -2.54 -10.68 13.42
C ASP A 95 -3.53 -9.99 12.48
N GLU A 96 -3.95 -8.77 12.80
CA GLU A 96 -4.92 -8.04 11.98
C GLU A 96 -4.32 -7.58 10.65
N THR A 97 -3.08 -7.09 10.63
CA THR A 97 -2.42 -6.66 9.39
C THR A 97 -2.12 -7.86 8.49
N ALA A 98 -1.62 -8.96 9.08
CA ALA A 98 -1.34 -10.18 8.34
C ALA A 98 -2.63 -10.82 7.81
N ARG A 99 -3.69 -10.90 8.61
CA ARG A 99 -5.01 -11.40 8.21
C ARG A 99 -5.56 -10.62 7.01
N ARG A 100 -5.52 -9.28 7.05
CA ARG A 100 -5.96 -8.45 5.92
C ARG A 100 -5.14 -8.68 4.66
N LEU A 101 -3.81 -8.85 4.79
CA LEU A 101 -2.96 -9.17 3.66
C LEU A 101 -3.30 -10.54 3.07
N VAL A 102 -3.54 -11.55 3.89
CA VAL A 102 -4.01 -12.87 3.43
C VAL A 102 -5.33 -12.70 2.67
N GLU A 103 -6.33 -12.06 3.27
CA GLU A 103 -7.65 -11.85 2.65
C GLU A 103 -7.56 -11.20 1.29
N VAL A 104 -6.70 -10.19 1.16
CA VAL A 104 -6.45 -9.50 -0.12
C VAL A 104 -5.76 -10.41 -1.13
N LEU A 105 -4.68 -11.09 -0.72
CA LEU A 105 -3.88 -11.94 -1.60
C LEU A 105 -4.64 -13.20 -2.05
N THR A 106 -5.67 -13.63 -1.29
CA THR A 106 -6.57 -14.73 -1.66
C THR A 106 -7.87 -14.25 -2.31
N SER A 107 -8.16 -12.94 -2.32
CA SER A 107 -9.36 -12.34 -2.94
C SER A 107 -8.97 -11.31 -4.00
N LEU A 108 -7.94 -11.63 -4.79
CA LEU A 108 -7.35 -10.69 -5.75
C LEU A 108 -8.34 -10.20 -6.80
N LYS A 109 -9.33 -11.02 -7.18
CA LYS A 109 -10.37 -10.64 -8.13
C LYS A 109 -11.11 -9.37 -7.72
N ASP A 110 -11.60 -9.32 -6.48
CA ASP A 110 -12.35 -8.16 -5.98
C ASP A 110 -11.45 -6.93 -5.88
N ALA A 111 -10.18 -7.11 -5.51
CA ALA A 111 -9.20 -6.03 -5.47
C ALA A 111 -8.86 -5.48 -6.87
N GLN A 112 -8.85 -6.33 -7.90
CA GLN A 112 -8.63 -5.92 -9.29
C GLN A 112 -9.84 -5.17 -9.84
N GLU A 113 -11.05 -5.70 -9.63
CA GLU A 113 -12.31 -5.05 -10.03
C GLU A 113 -12.48 -3.68 -9.34
N ALA A 114 -12.01 -3.54 -8.10
CA ALA A 114 -12.00 -2.26 -7.39
C ALA A 114 -10.91 -1.27 -7.88
N GLY A 115 -9.96 -1.73 -8.70
CA GLY A 115 -8.83 -0.92 -9.17
C GLY A 115 -7.69 -0.76 -8.17
N ILE A 116 -7.64 -1.60 -7.13
CA ILE A 116 -6.68 -1.55 -6.01
C ILE A 116 -5.43 -2.37 -6.31
N SER A 117 -5.59 -3.50 -7.00
CA SER A 117 -4.47 -4.34 -7.45
C SER A 117 -4.25 -4.25 -8.96
N LEU A 118 -3.08 -4.66 -9.41
CA LEU A 118 -2.67 -4.74 -10.80
C LEU A 118 -1.92 -6.07 -10.99
N TYR A 119 -2.38 -6.89 -11.92
CA TYR A 119 -1.68 -8.11 -12.35
C TYR A 119 -0.92 -7.85 -13.65
N GLU A 120 0.29 -8.38 -13.73
CA GLU A 120 1.16 -8.24 -14.89
C GLU A 120 1.95 -9.52 -15.13
N VAL A 121 2.16 -9.84 -16.40
CA VAL A 121 3.10 -10.90 -16.81
C VAL A 121 4.51 -10.33 -16.76
N ASP A 122 5.46 -11.07 -16.18
CA ASP A 122 6.84 -10.64 -16.05
C ASP A 122 7.80 -11.78 -16.45
N GLY A 123 8.12 -11.79 -17.74
CA GLY A 123 8.91 -12.84 -18.38
C GLY A 123 8.17 -14.18 -18.34
N THR A 124 8.78 -15.16 -17.67
CA THR A 124 8.16 -16.48 -17.44
C THR A 124 7.33 -16.54 -16.15
N GLY A 125 7.29 -15.46 -15.38
CA GLY A 125 6.54 -15.35 -14.14
C GLY A 125 5.47 -14.27 -14.23
N SER A 126 5.01 -13.82 -13.07
CA SER A 126 4.01 -12.77 -12.97
C SER A 126 4.17 -11.97 -11.69
N VAL A 127 3.60 -10.77 -11.69
CA VAL A 127 3.63 -9.83 -10.57
C VAL A 127 2.20 -9.39 -10.28
N VAL A 128 1.87 -9.32 -8.99
CA VAL A 128 0.69 -8.65 -8.50
C VAL A 128 1.13 -7.48 -7.64
N THR A 129 0.78 -6.26 -8.07
CA THR A 129 0.98 -5.04 -7.29
C THR A 129 -0.30 -4.72 -6.53
N TYR A 130 -0.20 -4.53 -5.22
CA TYR A 130 -1.30 -4.14 -4.35
C TYR A 130 -0.99 -2.83 -3.63
N ARG A 131 -2.00 -1.96 -3.52
CA ARG A 131 -1.85 -0.57 -3.05
C ARG A 131 -2.65 -0.34 -1.77
N ILE A 132 -1.99 0.12 -0.72
CA ILE A 132 -2.60 0.43 0.58
C ILE A 132 -2.35 1.89 0.93
N PHE A 133 -3.39 2.56 1.42
CA PHE A 133 -3.28 3.85 2.08
C PHE A 133 -3.72 3.68 3.54
N LEU A 134 -2.75 3.66 4.45
CA LEU A 134 -3.00 3.58 5.89
C LEU A 134 -3.05 5.00 6.45
N ALA A 135 -4.11 5.36 7.17
CA ALA A 135 -4.20 6.65 7.86
C ALA A 135 -4.70 6.50 9.29
N ILE A 136 -3.98 7.11 10.23
CA ILE A 136 -4.23 7.04 11.68
C ILE A 136 -3.90 8.38 12.34
N PRO A 137 -4.38 8.65 13.57
CA PRO A 137 -3.97 9.83 14.32
C PRO A 137 -2.47 9.80 14.54
N HIS A 138 -1.81 10.94 14.41
CA HIS A 138 -0.38 11.03 14.70
C HIS A 138 -0.16 10.75 16.20
N PRO A 139 0.72 9.80 16.58
CA PRO A 139 0.83 9.35 17.96
C PRO A 139 1.42 10.40 18.90
N GLU A 140 2.16 11.36 18.36
CA GLU A 140 2.92 12.35 19.14
C GLU A 140 2.39 13.79 18.94
N ILE A 141 1.52 14.02 17.96
CA ILE A 141 1.06 15.37 17.59
C ILE A 141 -0.47 15.36 17.49
N MET A 142 -1.10 16.07 18.42
CA MET A 142 -2.56 16.17 18.47
C MET A 142 -3.09 16.81 17.18
N ASN A 143 -4.23 16.31 16.70
CA ASN A 143 -4.91 16.78 15.48
C ASN A 143 -4.09 16.66 14.17
N ASN A 144 -3.01 15.87 14.18
CA ASN A 144 -2.29 15.51 12.97
C ASN A 144 -2.61 14.08 12.53
N ILE A 145 -2.37 13.80 11.26
CA ILE A 145 -2.47 12.49 10.64
C ILE A 145 -1.08 11.94 10.43
N ARG A 146 -0.90 10.66 10.73
CA ARG A 146 0.15 9.84 10.12
C ARG A 146 -0.47 9.04 8.99
N ALA A 147 -0.02 9.28 7.77
CA ALA A 147 -0.39 8.49 6.60
C ALA A 147 0.79 7.64 6.15
N VAL A 148 0.54 6.41 5.73
CA VAL A 148 1.53 5.53 5.12
C VAL A 148 0.99 5.05 3.78
N VAL A 149 1.67 5.46 2.71
CA VAL A 149 1.42 4.95 1.36
C VAL A 149 2.27 3.71 1.18
N ILE A 150 1.68 2.62 0.68
CA ILE A 150 2.36 1.33 0.55
C ILE A 150 2.01 0.72 -0.79
N THR A 151 3.02 0.27 -1.53
CA THR A 151 2.85 -0.67 -2.64
C THR A 151 3.56 -1.97 -2.35
N VAL A 152 2.81 -3.07 -2.37
CA VAL A 152 3.34 -4.43 -2.25
C VAL A 152 3.35 -5.05 -3.63
N LYS A 153 4.53 -5.34 -4.18
CA LYS A 153 4.66 -6.10 -5.44
C LYS A 153 5.06 -7.53 -5.11
N SER A 154 4.14 -8.46 -5.25
CA SER A 154 4.39 -9.90 -5.05
C SER A 154 4.68 -10.54 -6.39
N ARG A 155 5.81 -11.23 -6.52
CA ARG A 155 6.21 -11.93 -7.74
C ARG A 155 6.16 -13.44 -7.51
N ALA A 156 5.63 -14.16 -8.49
CA ALA A 156 5.63 -15.60 -8.53
C ALA A 156 6.33 -16.14 -9.78
N ASN A 157 6.74 -17.41 -9.72
CA ASN A 157 7.40 -18.13 -10.80
C ASN A 157 6.44 -18.79 -11.81
N PHE A 158 5.15 -18.49 -11.73
CA PHE A 158 4.13 -18.89 -12.70
C PHE A 158 3.59 -17.65 -13.41
N ALA A 159 3.12 -17.81 -14.65
CA ALA A 159 2.63 -16.69 -15.44
C ALA A 159 1.12 -16.53 -15.31
N GLU A 160 0.34 -17.59 -15.17
CA GLU A 160 -1.11 -17.54 -15.34
C GLU A 160 -1.82 -16.77 -14.21
N GLU A 161 -2.63 -15.78 -14.57
CA GLU A 161 -3.46 -15.01 -13.62
C GLU A 161 -4.43 -15.91 -12.85
N SER A 162 -5.01 -16.91 -13.51
CA SER A 162 -5.93 -17.86 -12.86
C SER A 162 -5.29 -18.59 -11.69
N THR A 163 -3.96 -18.77 -11.70
CA THR A 163 -3.23 -19.37 -10.58
C THR A 163 -3.28 -18.45 -9.37
N TRP A 164 -3.05 -17.14 -9.53
CA TRP A 164 -3.22 -16.14 -8.47
C TRP A 164 -4.63 -16.13 -7.88
N LEU A 165 -5.65 -16.21 -8.74
CA LEU A 165 -7.06 -16.18 -8.33
C LEU A 165 -7.51 -17.45 -7.59
N SER A 166 -6.70 -18.52 -7.63
CA SER A 166 -6.97 -19.80 -6.97
C SER A 166 -6.16 -20.02 -5.69
N LEU A 167 -5.30 -19.07 -5.31
CA LEU A 167 -4.43 -19.22 -4.15
C LEU A 167 -5.25 -19.19 -2.86
N GLU A 168 -4.96 -20.14 -1.98
CA GLU A 168 -5.43 -20.19 -0.61
C GLU A 168 -4.28 -19.82 0.35
N ALA A 169 -4.61 -19.55 1.61
CA ALA A 169 -3.62 -19.14 2.61
C ALA A 169 -2.48 -20.16 2.80
N THR A 170 -2.74 -21.45 2.55
CA THR A 170 -1.80 -22.56 2.69
C THR A 170 -1.11 -22.96 1.38
N THR A 171 -1.46 -22.33 0.25
CA THR A 171 -0.87 -22.67 -1.05
C THR A 171 0.60 -22.29 -1.08
N ASN A 172 1.45 -23.25 -1.49
CA ASN A 172 2.89 -23.08 -1.58
C ASN A 172 3.32 -22.80 -3.02
N HIS A 173 3.99 -21.67 -3.23
CA HIS A 173 4.74 -21.40 -4.44
C HIS A 173 6.04 -20.68 -4.08
N SER A 174 6.92 -20.50 -5.06
CA SER A 174 8.06 -19.61 -4.91
C SER A 174 7.58 -18.17 -5.07
N PHE A 175 7.55 -17.45 -3.96
CA PHE A 175 7.18 -16.04 -3.92
C PHE A 175 8.39 -15.17 -3.56
N SER A 176 8.42 -13.97 -4.12
CA SER A 176 9.25 -12.86 -3.65
C SER A 176 8.37 -11.63 -3.56
N ALA A 177 8.82 -10.61 -2.82
CA ALA A 177 8.07 -9.36 -2.77
C ALA A 177 8.99 -8.14 -2.66
N SER A 178 8.52 -7.00 -3.14
CA SER A 178 9.07 -5.70 -2.80
C SER A 178 7.99 -4.84 -2.17
N VAL A 179 8.29 -4.18 -1.07
CA VAL A 179 7.38 -3.34 -0.31
C VAL A 179 7.96 -1.92 -0.29
N ASP A 180 7.37 -1.03 -1.07
CA ASP A 180 7.75 0.38 -1.12
C ASP A 180 6.79 1.19 -0.26
N MET A 181 7.33 2.05 0.62
CA MET A 181 6.56 2.71 1.66
C MET A 181 7.02 4.15 1.88
N ALA A 182 6.07 5.08 1.96
CA ALA A 182 6.31 6.44 2.42
C ALA A 182 5.43 6.79 3.62
N MET A 183 6.06 7.29 4.68
CA MET A 183 5.41 7.84 5.86
C MET A 183 5.30 9.36 5.72
N LEU A 184 4.08 9.84 5.89
CA LEU A 184 3.75 11.26 5.86
C LEU A 184 3.19 11.68 7.21
N SER A 185 3.60 12.87 7.65
CA SER A 185 2.93 13.62 8.70
C SER A 185 2.19 14.78 8.06
N ALA A 186 0.91 14.94 8.40
CA ALA A 186 0.07 16.00 7.87
C ALA A 186 -0.78 16.66 8.95
N THR A 187 -1.04 17.95 8.80
CA THR A 187 -1.95 18.72 9.65
C THR A 187 -3.40 18.58 9.15
N GLU A 188 -4.37 19.00 9.97
CA GLU A 188 -5.76 19.09 9.51
C GLU A 188 -5.99 20.15 8.43
N GLU A 189 -5.04 21.10 8.30
CA GLU A 189 -5.08 22.22 7.36
C GLU A 189 -4.57 21.85 5.96
N PHE A 190 -4.07 20.63 5.74
CA PHE A 190 -3.54 20.22 4.44
C PHE A 190 -4.53 20.49 3.29
N VAL A 191 -4.07 21.22 2.28
CA VAL A 191 -4.76 21.45 1.01
C VAL A 191 -3.94 20.81 -0.11
N ASN A 192 -4.61 20.05 -0.96
CA ASN A 192 -3.96 19.41 -2.12
C ASN A 192 -3.31 20.49 -3.01
N PRO A 193 -1.99 20.44 -3.25
CA PRO A 193 -1.29 21.44 -4.06
C PRO A 193 -1.43 21.23 -5.58
N ASN A 194 -2.19 20.22 -6.02
CA ASN A 194 -2.45 19.89 -7.42
C ASN A 194 -3.82 20.39 -7.87
#